data_AF-A0A957KHP3-F1
#
_entry.id   AF-A0A957KHP3-F1
#
_cell.length_a   1.000
_cell.length_b   1.000
_cell.length_c   1.000
_cell.angle_alpha   90.00
_cell.angle_beta   90.00
_cell.angle_gamma   90.00
#
_symmetry.space_group_name_H-M   'P 1'
#
loop_
_entity.id
_entity.type
_entity.pdbx_description
1 polymer ?
#
loop_
_entity_poly.entity_id
_entity_poly.type
_entity_poly.pdbx_seq_one_letter_code
_entity_poly.pdbx_strand_id
1 'polypeptide(L)'
;MELEQEQFCSLLSLAADEPLYGTASEQNVWLLLEYNATWHAKAVTDNELPAPVQDWLAETLAAIPGSRLLFIRREGGPSPDGLHLFVIDGDDVETEQYRFLLSDYEALLELDIPALLASPGAHDSAQWDEPIYAVCTNGRRDNCCAKFGRPVYQALAQARPEQTWQCTHIGGHRYSGTMMAFPAGICYGRLDPDNVVAVAAAHERGEFDLDHLRGRS
;
A
#
# COMPACT_ATOMS: atom_id res chain seq x y z
N MET A 1 -26.41 -29.96 12.13
CA MET A 1 -25.23 -29.31 12.73
C MET A 1 -24.38 -28.84 11.56
N GLU A 2 -24.85 -27.81 10.87
CA GLU A 2 -24.12 -27.15 9.79
C GLU A 2 -23.09 -26.27 10.46
N LEU A 3 -21.81 -26.57 10.20
CA LEU A 3 -20.69 -25.79 10.68
C LEU A 3 -20.80 -24.38 10.12
N GLU A 4 -20.75 -23.39 11.01
CA GLU A 4 -20.72 -21.96 10.71
C GLU A 4 -19.75 -21.69 9.55
N GLN A 5 -20.29 -21.35 8.38
CA GLN A 5 -19.49 -20.72 7.33
C GLN A 5 -18.95 -19.43 7.94
N GLU A 6 -17.63 -19.31 8.11
CA GLU A 6 -17.02 -18.01 8.43
C GLU A 6 -17.56 -17.00 7.42
N GLN A 7 -18.42 -16.11 7.89
CA GLN A 7 -19.03 -15.09 7.04
C GLN A 7 -17.96 -14.03 6.78
N PHE A 8 -17.24 -14.18 5.68
CA PHE A 8 -16.31 -13.16 5.20
C PHE A 8 -17.09 -11.90 4.84
N CYS A 9 -16.78 -10.77 5.49
CA CYS A 9 -17.42 -9.49 5.22
C CYS A 9 -17.34 -9.09 3.74
N SER A 10 -16.28 -9.52 3.04
CA SER A 10 -16.14 -9.31 1.60
C SER A 10 -17.20 -10.03 0.76
N LEU A 11 -17.56 -11.26 1.13
CA LEU A 11 -18.61 -12.02 0.44
C LEU A 11 -20.00 -11.46 0.76
N LEU A 12 -20.21 -11.01 2.01
CA LEU A 12 -21.46 -10.35 2.41
C LEU A 12 -21.67 -9.03 1.65
N SER A 13 -20.64 -8.18 1.56
CA SER A 13 -20.69 -6.91 0.82
C SER A 13 -20.97 -7.13 -0.67
N LEU A 14 -20.35 -8.17 -1.27
CA LEU A 14 -20.62 -8.55 -2.66
C LEU A 14 -22.07 -9.03 -2.85
N ALA A 15 -22.56 -9.90 -1.97
CA ALA A 15 -23.93 -10.41 -2.03
C ALA A 15 -24.99 -9.31 -1.81
N ALA A 16 -24.63 -8.26 -1.07
CA ALA A 16 -25.46 -7.08 -0.84
C ALA A 16 -25.36 -6.03 -1.96
N ASP A 17 -24.55 -6.26 -3.00
CA ASP A 17 -24.31 -5.33 -4.10
C ASP A 17 -23.87 -3.94 -3.62
N GLU A 18 -23.01 -3.90 -2.58
CA GLU A 18 -22.52 -2.62 -2.09
C GLU A 18 -21.69 -1.90 -3.17
N PRO A 19 -21.86 -0.58 -3.36
CA PRO A 19 -21.04 0.16 -4.31
C PRO A 19 -19.57 0.27 -3.84
N LEU A 20 -18.64 0.25 -4.79
CA LEU A 20 -17.21 0.46 -4.55
C LEU A 20 -16.80 1.93 -4.58
N TYR A 21 -17.38 2.70 -5.50
CA TYR A 21 -16.97 4.08 -5.75
C TYR A 21 -17.15 4.97 -4.51
N GLY A 22 -16.21 5.89 -4.30
CA GLY A 22 -16.21 6.82 -3.17
C GLY A 22 -15.87 6.16 -1.82
N THR A 23 -15.14 5.04 -1.83
CA THR A 23 -14.76 4.31 -0.60
C THR A 23 -13.25 4.29 -0.33
N ALA A 24 -12.46 4.99 -1.14
CA ALA A 24 -11.05 5.24 -0.85
C ALA A 24 -10.91 6.12 0.40
N SER A 25 -9.83 5.93 1.16
CA SER A 25 -9.48 6.85 2.25
C SER A 25 -8.83 8.09 1.67
N GLU A 26 -9.11 9.28 2.20
CA GLU A 26 -8.47 10.52 1.75
C GLU A 26 -7.10 10.69 2.42
N GLN A 27 -6.01 10.59 1.65
CA GLN A 27 -4.62 10.80 2.05
C GLN A 27 -3.81 11.32 0.87
N ASN A 28 -3.05 12.38 1.10
CA ASN A 28 -2.31 13.07 0.04
C ASN A 28 -0.84 12.64 0.01
N VAL A 29 -0.29 12.16 1.12
CA VAL A 29 1.12 11.74 1.19
C VAL A 29 1.20 10.32 1.71
N TRP A 30 2.02 9.49 1.07
CA TRP A 30 2.21 8.10 1.48
C TRP A 30 3.68 7.81 1.76
N LEU A 31 3.93 7.17 2.90
CA LEU A 31 5.21 6.56 3.22
C LEU A 31 5.01 5.05 3.14
N LEU A 32 5.74 4.37 2.27
CA LEU A 32 5.73 2.91 2.17
C LEU A 32 7.08 2.37 2.65
N LEU A 33 7.12 1.84 3.87
CA LEU A 33 8.34 1.32 4.48
C LEU A 33 8.36 -0.21 4.40
N GLU A 34 9.43 -0.77 3.82
CA GLU A 34 9.67 -2.21 3.84
C GLU A 34 9.87 -2.69 5.28
N TYR A 35 8.92 -3.48 5.79
CA TYR A 35 8.95 -4.03 7.14
C TYR A 35 8.60 -5.53 7.10
N ASN A 36 9.66 -6.33 7.20
CA ASN A 36 9.61 -7.78 6.95
C ASN A 36 9.25 -8.61 8.20
N ALA A 37 9.05 -7.99 9.36
CA ALA A 37 8.63 -8.70 10.56
C ALA A 37 7.13 -9.04 10.53
N THR A 38 6.62 -9.64 11.61
CA THR A 38 5.22 -10.00 11.71
C THR A 38 4.32 -8.77 11.76
N TRP A 39 3.25 -8.76 10.98
CA TRP A 39 2.25 -7.69 11.02
C TRP A 39 1.12 -8.03 11.98
N HIS A 40 0.90 -7.13 12.93
CA HIS A 40 -0.24 -7.16 13.84
C HIS A 40 -1.48 -6.48 13.21
N ALA A 41 -2.63 -6.56 13.89
CA ALA A 41 -3.88 -5.95 13.43
C ALA A 41 -3.76 -4.43 13.22
N LYS A 42 -2.93 -3.77 14.04
CA LYS A 42 -2.57 -2.36 13.93
C LYS A 42 -1.07 -2.21 13.70
N ALA A 43 -0.55 -2.88 12.68
CA ALA A 43 0.90 -3.04 12.43
C ALA A 43 1.71 -1.74 12.61
N VAL A 44 1.26 -0.59 12.11
CA VAL A 44 1.99 0.69 12.25
C VAL A 44 2.19 1.12 13.72
N THR A 45 1.26 0.83 14.62
CA THR A 45 1.37 1.20 16.05
C THR A 45 1.75 0.03 16.95
N ASP A 46 1.75 -1.19 16.42
CA ASP A 46 2.03 -2.45 17.12
C ASP A 46 3.07 -3.21 16.29
N ASN A 47 4.33 -2.80 16.46
CA ASN A 47 5.49 -3.30 15.74
C ASN A 47 6.73 -3.36 16.65
N GLU A 48 7.80 -3.91 16.09
CA GLU A 48 9.06 -4.18 16.76
C GLU A 48 10.20 -3.26 16.26
N LEU A 49 9.87 -2.13 15.62
CA LEU A 49 10.88 -1.16 15.21
C LEU A 49 11.59 -0.58 16.47
N PRO A 50 12.88 -0.21 16.37
CA PRO A 50 13.56 0.47 17.46
C PRO A 50 12.80 1.73 17.91
N ALA A 51 12.80 2.03 19.21
CA ALA A 51 12.07 3.18 19.76
C ALA A 51 12.42 4.52 19.06
N PRO A 52 13.70 4.83 18.77
CA PRO A 52 14.04 6.05 18.02
C PRO A 52 13.39 6.13 16.64
N VAL A 53 13.22 4.99 15.95
CA VAL A 53 12.56 4.92 14.65
C VAL A 53 11.05 5.12 14.78
N GLN A 54 10.43 4.55 15.82
CA GLN A 54 9.01 4.77 16.09
C GLN A 54 8.72 6.24 16.40
N ASP A 55 9.57 6.88 17.21
CA ASP A 55 9.47 8.30 17.53
C ASP A 55 9.62 9.16 16.27
N TRP A 56 10.65 8.89 15.45
CA TRP A 56 10.86 9.61 14.18
C TRP A 56 9.69 9.45 13.21
N LEU A 57 9.12 8.25 13.08
CA LEU A 57 7.93 8.02 12.24
C LEU A 57 6.74 8.82 12.77
N ALA A 58 6.51 8.83 14.08
CA ALA A 58 5.42 9.58 14.69
C ALA A 58 5.57 11.10 14.48
N GLU A 59 6.77 11.64 14.67
CA GLU A 59 7.08 13.05 14.44
C GLU A 59 6.94 13.43 12.96
N THR A 60 7.47 12.61 12.05
CA THR A 60 7.38 12.82 10.60
C THR A 60 5.93 12.85 10.13
N LEU A 61 5.11 11.86 10.54
CA LEU A 61 3.69 11.82 10.18
C LEU A 61 2.91 12.98 10.78
N ALA A 62 3.24 13.42 12.00
CA ALA A 62 2.61 14.58 12.62
C ALA A 62 2.97 15.90 11.92
N ALA A 63 4.16 16.00 11.34
CA ALA A 63 4.63 17.17 10.60
C ALA A 63 4.02 17.30 9.19
N ILE A 64 3.50 16.21 8.62
CA ILE A 64 2.96 16.15 7.25
C ILE A 64 1.46 15.83 7.30
N PRO A 65 0.58 16.85 7.27
CA PRO A 65 -0.87 16.64 7.27
C PRO A 65 -1.33 15.77 6.10
N GLY A 66 -2.26 14.86 6.34
CA GLY A 66 -2.76 13.94 5.32
C GLY A 66 -1.74 12.88 4.89
N SER A 67 -0.67 12.68 5.66
CA SER A 67 0.27 11.59 5.45
C SER A 67 -0.18 10.28 6.09
N ARG A 68 0.17 9.17 5.43
CA ARG A 68 -0.08 7.83 5.96
C ARG A 68 1.08 6.89 5.70
N LEU A 69 1.50 6.20 6.77
CA LEU A 69 2.46 5.10 6.68
C LEU A 69 1.75 3.79 6.34
N LEU A 70 2.34 3.04 5.40
CA LEU A 70 2.08 1.62 5.20
C LEU A 70 3.38 0.85 5.35
N PHE A 71 3.31 -0.28 6.05
CA PHE A 71 4.35 -1.29 5.91
C PHE A 71 4.09 -2.13 4.66
N ILE A 72 5.17 -2.36 3.93
CA ILE A 72 5.20 -3.19 2.73
C ILE A 72 6.21 -4.33 2.88
N ARG A 73 6.05 -5.40 2.10
CA ARG A 73 7.05 -6.47 1.98
C ARG A 73 6.86 -7.24 0.67
N ARG A 74 7.90 -7.94 0.24
CA ARG A 74 7.80 -8.94 -0.83
C ARG A 74 7.82 -10.35 -0.26
N GLU A 75 7.25 -11.28 -1.01
CA GLU A 75 7.44 -12.71 -0.78
C GLU A 75 8.90 -13.08 -1.11
N GLY A 76 9.51 -13.93 -0.28
CA GLY A 76 10.93 -14.27 -0.38
C GLY A 76 11.81 -13.62 0.70
N GLY A 77 11.30 -12.65 1.45
CA GLY A 77 12.02 -12.00 2.55
C GLY A 77 12.60 -10.63 2.15
N PRO A 78 13.57 -10.12 2.93
CA PRO A 78 14.16 -8.80 2.70
C PRO A 78 14.78 -8.66 1.31
N SER A 79 14.65 -7.47 0.72
CA SER A 79 15.29 -7.16 -0.55
C SER A 79 16.83 -7.24 -0.43
N PRO A 80 17.56 -7.78 -1.43
CA PRO A 80 19.01 -8.00 -1.32
C PRO A 80 19.84 -6.72 -1.24
N ASP A 81 19.30 -5.61 -1.72
CA ASP A 81 19.94 -4.30 -1.88
C ASP A 81 19.66 -3.33 -0.71
N GLY A 82 18.83 -3.73 0.25
CA GLY A 82 18.48 -2.93 1.43
C GLY A 82 16.97 -2.86 1.65
N LEU A 83 16.56 -2.17 2.72
CA LEU A 83 15.16 -1.90 2.98
C LEU A 83 14.70 -0.72 2.14
N HIS A 84 13.53 -0.82 1.54
CA HIS A 84 12.96 0.26 0.74
C HIS A 84 12.12 1.21 1.61
N LEU A 85 12.31 2.52 1.41
CA LEU A 85 11.31 3.53 1.75
C LEU A 85 10.87 4.21 0.45
N PHE A 86 9.56 4.21 0.21
CA PHE A 86 8.97 5.06 -0.82
C PHE A 86 8.24 6.23 -0.17
N VAL A 87 8.40 7.42 -0.74
CA VAL A 87 7.64 8.62 -0.39
C VAL A 87 6.88 9.04 -1.64
N ILE A 88 5.56 9.11 -1.53
CA ILE A 88 4.68 9.53 -2.62
C ILE A 88 3.99 10.81 -2.19
N ASP A 89 4.18 11.86 -2.98
CA ASP A 89 3.41 13.09 -2.90
C ASP A 89 2.29 13.05 -3.94
N GLY A 90 1.07 12.98 -3.46
CA GLY A 90 -0.15 12.78 -4.24
C GLY A 90 -0.92 14.06 -4.54
N ASP A 91 -0.27 15.23 -4.57
CA ASP A 91 -0.91 16.52 -4.88
C ASP A 91 -1.69 16.47 -6.22
N ASP A 92 -2.70 17.33 -6.36
CA ASP A 92 -3.73 17.27 -7.40
C ASP A 92 -3.22 17.59 -8.81
N VAL A 93 -2.00 18.14 -8.94
CA VAL A 93 -1.46 18.66 -10.21
C VAL A 93 -0.34 17.80 -10.77
N GLU A 94 0.60 17.35 -9.94
CA GLU A 94 1.74 16.51 -10.32
C GLU A 94 2.01 15.54 -9.16
N THR A 95 2.08 14.24 -9.45
CA THR A 95 2.43 13.24 -8.43
C THR A 95 3.90 12.92 -8.50
N GLU A 96 4.63 13.17 -7.43
CA GLU A 96 6.05 12.82 -7.32
C GLU A 96 6.25 11.59 -6.45
N GLN A 97 7.25 10.80 -6.80
CA GLN A 97 7.56 9.58 -6.08
C GLN A 97 9.06 9.41 -5.95
N TYR A 98 9.48 9.08 -4.73
CA TYR A 98 10.87 8.92 -4.35
C TYR A 98 11.10 7.52 -3.77
N ARG A 99 12.29 6.97 -4.01
CA ARG A 99 12.78 5.71 -3.44
C ARG A 99 14.10 5.94 -2.71
N PHE A 100 14.14 5.53 -1.45
CA PHE A 100 15.35 5.47 -0.63
C PHE A 100 15.67 4.02 -0.30
N LEU A 101 16.95 3.66 -0.46
CA LEU A 101 17.49 2.38 0.01
C LEU A 101 18.17 2.60 1.36
N LEU A 102 17.75 1.81 2.34
CA LEU A 102 18.18 1.91 3.73
C LEU A 102 18.98 0.67 4.11
N SER A 103 20.09 0.85 4.81
CA SER A 103 20.87 -0.28 5.35
C SER A 103 20.13 -1.02 6.46
N ASP A 104 19.35 -0.28 7.24
CA ASP A 104 18.56 -0.71 8.39
C ASP A 104 17.47 0.33 8.66
N TYR A 105 16.67 0.13 9.71
CA TYR A 105 15.61 1.06 10.07
C TYR A 105 16.11 2.37 10.69
N GLU A 106 17.31 2.42 11.30
CA GLU A 106 17.86 3.64 11.92
C GLU A 106 18.36 4.63 10.86
N ALA A 107 18.69 4.18 9.66
CA ALA A 107 18.98 5.05 8.51
C ALA A 107 17.80 6.01 8.17
N LEU A 108 16.58 5.74 8.62
CA LEU A 108 15.45 6.68 8.51
C LEU A 108 15.73 8.01 9.22
N LEU A 109 16.48 7.98 10.33
CA LEU A 109 16.77 9.16 11.14
C LEU A 109 17.61 10.22 10.41
N GLU A 110 18.26 9.83 9.31
CA GLU A 110 19.06 10.71 8.46
C GLU A 110 18.23 11.44 7.41
N LEU A 111 16.96 11.05 7.21
CA LEU A 111 16.06 11.62 6.22
C LEU A 111 15.22 12.76 6.81
N ASP A 112 15.06 13.83 6.02
CA ASP A 112 14.15 14.93 6.30
C ASP A 112 13.01 14.92 5.26
N ILE A 113 11.96 14.14 5.56
CA ILE A 113 10.81 13.98 4.65
C ILE A 113 10.02 15.28 4.49
N PRO A 114 9.77 16.10 5.53
CA PRO A 114 9.17 17.41 5.35
C PRO A 114 9.97 18.32 4.40
N ALA A 115 11.30 18.36 4.50
CA ALA A 115 12.13 19.14 3.59
C ALA A 115 12.09 18.63 2.14
N LEU A 116 12.08 17.29 1.96
CA LEU A 116 11.89 16.63 0.67
C LEU A 116 10.59 17.10 -0.01
N LEU A 117 9.46 17.02 0.71
CA LEU A 117 8.16 17.42 0.18
C LEU A 117 8.03 18.94 -0.04
N ALA A 118 8.78 19.75 0.70
CA ALA A 118 8.80 21.20 0.51
C ALA A 118 9.61 21.65 -0.71
N SER A 119 10.40 20.77 -1.33
CA SER A 119 11.24 21.07 -2.50
C SER A 119 11.05 20.06 -3.64
N PRO A 120 9.84 20.00 -4.27
CA PRO A 120 9.58 19.12 -5.41
C PRO A 120 10.62 19.29 -6.52
N GLY A 121 11.05 18.18 -7.12
CA GLY A 121 12.07 18.15 -8.18
C GLY A 121 13.50 18.51 -7.76
N ALA A 122 13.79 18.70 -6.47
CA ALA A 122 15.17 18.94 -6.00
C ALA A 122 15.98 17.65 -5.78
N HIS A 123 15.34 16.49 -5.91
CA HIS A 123 15.87 15.18 -5.51
C HIS A 123 15.91 14.16 -6.65
N ASP A 124 16.40 14.56 -7.83
CA ASP A 124 16.49 13.72 -9.05
C ASP A 124 17.09 12.32 -8.79
N SER A 125 18.09 12.21 -7.92
CA SER A 125 18.75 10.93 -7.65
C SER A 125 17.89 9.91 -6.89
N ALA A 126 16.85 10.38 -6.21
CA ALA A 126 15.91 9.53 -5.47
C ALA A 126 14.60 9.33 -6.22
N GLN A 127 14.39 10.00 -7.35
CA GLN A 127 13.16 9.90 -8.12
C GLN A 127 12.92 8.46 -8.59
N TRP A 128 11.64 8.07 -8.58
CA TRP A 128 11.20 6.74 -8.95
C TRP A 128 9.96 6.83 -9.84
N ASP A 129 10.12 6.44 -11.10
CA ASP A 129 9.09 6.62 -12.14
C ASP A 129 8.25 5.36 -12.39
N GLU A 130 8.59 4.23 -11.77
CA GLU A 130 7.88 2.97 -11.95
C GLU A 130 6.67 2.89 -11.00
N PRO A 131 5.53 2.32 -11.43
CA PRO A 131 4.37 2.19 -10.57
C PRO A 131 4.66 1.30 -9.36
N ILE A 132 3.95 1.56 -8.26
CA ILE A 132 3.92 0.67 -7.09
C ILE A 132 2.51 0.17 -6.88
N TYR A 133 2.38 -1.16 -6.82
CA TYR A 133 1.14 -1.84 -6.50
C TYR A 133 1.21 -2.42 -5.09
N ALA A 134 0.50 -1.79 -4.16
CA ALA A 134 0.41 -2.22 -2.77
C ALA A 134 -0.89 -3.02 -2.55
N VAL A 135 -0.77 -4.34 -2.42
CA VAL A 135 -1.90 -5.26 -2.21
C VAL A 135 -2.04 -5.59 -0.73
N CYS A 136 -3.21 -5.32 -0.15
CA CYS A 136 -3.41 -5.53 1.27
C CYS A 136 -3.55 -7.02 1.61
N THR A 137 -2.63 -7.55 2.41
CA THR A 137 -2.62 -8.96 2.84
C THR A 137 -2.66 -9.15 4.37
N ASN A 138 -2.93 -8.09 5.13
CA ASN A 138 -2.93 -8.13 6.60
C ASN A 138 -4.13 -8.92 7.17
N GLY A 139 -3.98 -10.23 7.28
CA GLY A 139 -4.98 -11.15 7.86
C GLY A 139 -5.23 -10.95 9.36
N ARG A 140 -4.29 -10.35 10.10
CA ARG A 140 -4.50 -10.02 11.52
C ARG A 140 -5.48 -8.87 11.71
N ARG A 141 -5.61 -7.98 10.71
CA ARG A 141 -6.62 -6.92 10.71
C ARG A 141 -7.99 -7.46 10.34
N ASP A 142 -8.08 -8.25 9.27
CA ASP A 142 -9.30 -8.94 8.85
C ASP A 142 -8.95 -10.15 7.98
N ASN A 143 -9.61 -11.28 8.21
CA ASN A 143 -9.37 -12.54 7.49
C ASN A 143 -9.58 -12.39 5.98
N CYS A 144 -10.47 -11.49 5.53
CA CYS A 144 -10.71 -11.24 4.11
C CYS A 144 -9.44 -10.76 3.41
N CYS A 145 -8.67 -9.85 4.04
CA CYS A 145 -7.42 -9.34 3.48
C CYS A 145 -6.41 -10.45 3.18
N ALA A 146 -6.26 -11.42 4.08
CA ALA A 146 -5.40 -12.58 3.79
C ALA A 146 -6.04 -13.56 2.80
N LYS A 147 -7.34 -13.80 2.89
CA LYS A 147 -8.06 -14.78 2.06
C LYS A 147 -8.11 -14.39 0.59
N PHE A 148 -8.45 -13.14 0.29
CA PHE A 148 -8.65 -12.64 -1.07
C PHE A 148 -7.46 -11.81 -1.56
N GLY A 149 -6.75 -11.10 -0.68
CA GLY A 149 -5.60 -10.28 -1.08
C GLY A 149 -4.35 -11.09 -1.44
N ARG A 150 -4.09 -12.25 -0.82
CA ARG A 150 -2.90 -13.05 -1.13
C ARG A 150 -2.89 -13.62 -2.55
N PRO A 151 -3.99 -14.22 -3.07
CA PRO A 151 -4.05 -14.64 -4.47
C PRO A 151 -3.84 -13.49 -5.46
N VAL A 152 -4.43 -12.32 -5.19
CA VAL A 152 -4.25 -11.09 -5.99
C VAL A 152 -2.78 -10.68 -6.03
N TYR A 153 -2.13 -10.63 -4.86
CA TYR A 153 -0.71 -10.33 -4.76
C TYR A 153 0.13 -11.32 -5.57
N GLN A 154 -0.12 -12.63 -5.46
CA GLN A 154 0.66 -13.65 -6.15
C GLN A 154 0.54 -13.55 -7.67
N ALA A 155 -0.67 -13.38 -8.19
CA ALA A 155 -0.90 -13.21 -9.63
C ALA A 155 -0.20 -11.95 -10.16
N LEU A 156 -0.31 -10.83 -9.43
CA LEU A 156 0.32 -9.58 -9.84
C LEU A 156 1.85 -9.62 -9.71
N ALA A 157 2.39 -10.21 -8.65
CA ALA A 157 3.83 -10.36 -8.44
C ALA A 157 4.47 -11.30 -9.48
N GLN A 158 3.72 -12.25 -10.04
CA GLN A 158 4.20 -13.06 -11.17
C GLN A 158 4.36 -12.22 -12.44
N ALA A 159 3.45 -11.27 -12.68
CA ALA A 159 3.49 -10.41 -13.87
C ALA A 159 4.41 -9.19 -13.70
N ARG A 160 4.53 -8.67 -12.47
CA ARG A 160 5.21 -7.42 -12.09
C ARG A 160 5.98 -7.59 -10.77
N PRO A 161 7.05 -8.41 -10.75
CA PRO A 161 7.72 -8.79 -9.51
C PRO A 161 8.36 -7.62 -8.76
N GLU A 162 8.81 -6.59 -9.48
CA GLU A 162 9.49 -5.44 -8.89
C GLU A 162 8.51 -4.34 -8.45
N GLN A 163 7.35 -4.22 -9.09
CA GLN A 163 6.36 -3.19 -8.76
C GLN A 163 5.40 -3.64 -7.65
N THR A 164 5.30 -4.95 -7.40
CA THR A 164 4.25 -5.52 -6.55
C THR A 164 4.72 -5.78 -5.13
N TRP A 165 3.97 -5.22 -4.18
CA TRP A 165 4.22 -5.34 -2.75
C TRP A 165 2.97 -5.84 -2.04
N GLN A 166 3.17 -6.71 -1.05
CA GLN A 166 2.17 -6.87 0.00
C GLN A 166 2.21 -5.63 0.86
N CYS A 167 1.06 -5.21 1.41
CA CYS A 167 1.01 -4.12 2.38
C CYS A 167 0.10 -4.42 3.56
N THR A 168 0.33 -3.65 4.63
CA THR A 168 -0.60 -3.55 5.76
C THR A 168 -1.94 -2.96 5.35
N HIS A 169 -2.89 -2.93 6.29
CA HIS A 169 -4.27 -2.62 5.98
C HIS A 169 -4.46 -1.20 5.44
N ILE A 170 -4.94 -1.10 4.20
CA ILE A 170 -5.24 0.17 3.52
C ILE A 170 -6.69 0.63 3.71
N GLY A 171 -7.56 -0.20 4.30
CA GLY A 171 -9.00 0.04 4.38
C GLY A 171 -9.78 -0.74 3.32
N GLY A 172 -11.09 -0.93 3.56
CA GLY A 172 -11.97 -1.64 2.62
C GLY A 172 -11.82 -3.17 2.68
N HIS A 173 -11.66 -3.77 3.85
CA HIS A 173 -11.64 -5.25 3.98
C HIS A 173 -12.93 -5.92 3.48
N ARG A 174 -14.07 -5.23 3.53
CA ARG A 174 -15.32 -5.67 2.89
C ARG A 174 -15.31 -5.62 1.36
N TYR A 175 -14.27 -5.04 0.76
CA TYR A 175 -14.03 -4.99 -0.68
C TYR A 175 -12.73 -5.71 -1.05
N SER A 176 -12.41 -6.78 -0.31
CA SER A 176 -11.11 -7.43 -0.34
C SER A 176 -10.69 -7.92 -1.73
N GLY A 177 -9.39 -8.18 -1.88
CA GLY A 177 -8.73 -7.98 -3.16
C GLY A 177 -8.49 -6.48 -3.37
N THR A 178 -8.05 -5.78 -2.31
CA THR A 178 -7.76 -4.35 -2.37
C THR A 178 -6.32 -4.09 -2.76
N MET A 179 -6.14 -3.16 -3.69
CA MET A 179 -4.87 -2.71 -4.21
C MET A 179 -4.84 -1.19 -4.25
N MET A 180 -3.70 -0.60 -3.92
CA MET A 180 -3.41 0.80 -4.19
C MET A 180 -2.33 0.87 -5.28
N ALA A 181 -2.57 1.69 -6.29
CA ALA A 181 -1.63 1.95 -7.38
C ALA A 181 -1.08 3.37 -7.26
N PHE A 182 0.23 3.46 -7.06
CA PHE A 182 1.01 4.69 -6.98
C PHE A 182 1.74 4.95 -8.30
N PRO A 183 2.07 6.21 -8.63
CA PRO A 183 1.99 7.40 -7.77
C PRO A 183 0.59 8.04 -7.66
N ALA A 184 -0.33 7.73 -8.58
CA ALA A 184 -1.65 8.36 -8.67
C ALA A 184 -2.61 8.11 -7.48
N GLY A 185 -2.23 7.28 -6.49
CA GLY A 185 -3.04 7.01 -5.31
C GLY A 185 -4.37 6.31 -5.59
N ILE A 186 -4.48 5.55 -6.70
CA ILE A 186 -5.74 4.94 -7.13
C ILE A 186 -6.00 3.67 -6.33
N CYS A 187 -7.19 3.60 -5.72
CA CYS A 187 -7.62 2.46 -4.93
C CYS A 187 -8.59 1.58 -5.72
N TYR A 188 -8.29 0.29 -5.78
CA TYR A 188 -9.13 -0.75 -6.35
C TYR A 188 -9.60 -1.72 -5.25
N GLY A 189 -10.73 -2.38 -5.49
CA GLY A 189 -11.26 -3.44 -4.64
C GLY A 189 -11.91 -4.55 -5.45
N ARG A 190 -12.27 -5.65 -4.79
CA ARG A 190 -12.84 -6.85 -5.42
C ARG A 190 -11.97 -7.44 -6.53
N LEU A 191 -10.66 -7.20 -6.48
CA LEU A 191 -9.74 -7.81 -7.42
C LEU A 191 -9.59 -9.31 -7.13
N ASP A 192 -9.29 -10.06 -8.17
CA ASP A 192 -8.98 -11.49 -8.11
C ASP A 192 -7.79 -11.80 -9.05
N PRO A 193 -7.27 -13.05 -9.04
CA PRO A 193 -6.17 -13.44 -9.92
C PRO A 193 -6.45 -13.29 -11.42
N ASP A 194 -7.72 -13.36 -11.84
CA ASP A 194 -8.12 -13.34 -13.25
C ASP A 194 -8.15 -11.91 -13.80
N ASN A 195 -8.43 -10.91 -12.95
CA ASN A 195 -8.56 -9.50 -13.37
C ASN A 195 -7.37 -8.60 -13.03
N VAL A 196 -6.62 -8.88 -11.94
CA VAL A 196 -5.65 -7.92 -11.38
C VAL A 196 -4.56 -7.50 -12.38
N VAL A 197 -4.09 -8.43 -13.20
CA VAL A 197 -3.03 -8.16 -14.18
C VAL A 197 -3.51 -7.22 -15.28
N ALA A 198 -4.77 -7.37 -15.71
CA ALA A 198 -5.40 -6.52 -16.70
C ALA A 198 -5.70 -5.11 -16.15
N VAL A 199 -6.18 -5.02 -14.90
CA VAL A 199 -6.40 -3.76 -14.19
C VAL A 199 -5.09 -2.97 -14.07
N ALA A 200 -4.01 -3.62 -13.65
CA ALA A 200 -2.70 -2.98 -13.58
C ALA A 200 -2.20 -2.52 -14.97
N ALA A 201 -2.42 -3.33 -16.01
CA ALA A 201 -2.05 -2.94 -17.39
C ALA A 201 -2.85 -1.75 -17.91
N ALA A 202 -4.14 -1.65 -17.56
CA ALA A 202 -4.97 -0.49 -17.88
C ALA A 202 -4.44 0.76 -17.16
N HIS A 203 -4.12 0.65 -15.88
CA HIS A 203 -3.57 1.74 -15.10
C HIS A 203 -2.27 2.30 -15.68
N GLU A 204 -1.36 1.43 -16.16
CA GLU A 204 -0.12 1.84 -16.83
C GLU A 204 -0.35 2.62 -18.14
N ARG A 205 -1.50 2.42 -18.78
CA ARG A 205 -1.92 3.20 -19.96
C ARG A 205 -2.67 4.50 -19.60
N GLY A 206 -2.83 4.80 -18.31
CA GLY A 206 -3.63 5.93 -17.85
C GLY A 206 -5.14 5.67 -17.91
N GLU A 207 -5.57 4.41 -17.99
CA GLU A 207 -6.97 4.00 -18.00
C GLU A 207 -7.40 3.51 -16.60
N PHE A 208 -8.67 3.71 -16.24
CA PHE A 208 -9.23 3.21 -14.98
C PHE A 208 -10.25 2.10 -15.25
N ASP A 209 -10.08 0.98 -14.56
CA ASP A 209 -11.11 -0.07 -14.51
C ASP A 209 -12.22 0.36 -13.54
N LEU A 210 -13.35 0.79 -14.10
CA LEU A 210 -14.45 1.38 -13.32
C LEU A 210 -15.22 0.35 -12.49
N ASP A 211 -15.17 -0.94 -12.86
CA ASP A 211 -15.85 -2.01 -12.14
C ASP A 211 -15.17 -2.31 -10.80
N HIS A 212 -13.86 -2.04 -10.71
CA HIS A 212 -13.05 -2.27 -9.51
C HIS A 212 -12.62 -0.97 -8.81
N LEU A 213 -12.88 0.19 -9.40
CA LEU A 213 -12.45 1.50 -8.89
C LEU A 213 -13.20 1.85 -7.59
N ARG A 214 -12.44 2.12 -6.53
CA ARG A 214 -12.94 2.66 -5.26
C ARG A 214 -12.80 4.18 -5.18
N GLY A 215 -11.84 4.75 -5.89
CA GLY A 215 -11.56 6.18 -5.93
C GLY A 215 -10.06 6.46 -5.86
N ARG A 216 -9.72 7.75 -5.81
CA ARG A 216 -8.38 8.25 -5.51
C ARG A 216 -8.30 8.54 -4.01
N SER A 217 -7.18 8.16 -3.41
CA SER A 217 -6.83 8.56 -2.05
C SER A 217 -6.40 10.01 -2.02
#